data_AF-A0A962Q7U5-F1
#
_entry.id   AF-A0A962Q7U5-F1
#
_cell.length_a   1.000
_cell.length_b   1.000
_cell.length_c   1.000
_cell.angle_alpha   90.00
_cell.angle_beta   90.00
_cell.angle_gamma   90.00
#
_symmetry.space_group_name_H-M   'P 1'
#
loop_
_entity.id
_entity.type
_entity.pdbx_description
1 polymer ?
#
loop_
_entity_poly.entity_id
_entity_poly.type
_entity_poly.pdbx_seq_one_letter_code
_entity_poly.pdbx_strand_id
1 'polypeptide(L)'
;MMIAYKGRGLLAAVTGILLTGTALAQQDRPPPLPIEPTGIIQTLPATYPPSWFLVQDAGFFHMSDGKVYVIDTAADTLAGQVKGTFNVSMIGNITQSPERGEIYAAETFHTRGSRGDRIDVLTVFDQTTLAPKGEVILPTGKRFMGMPERYALLIMDNDRWLGIANFSPATSVTLIDLDTRKIIGEIPTPGCVLVYPTGTRGFSSLCADGRFLSTELAADGSVAKQTRTDVFFNSDTTPIFEHPAVIGTTAFFPSIAGLVYPVDISGPVAKVGEPWNLVPEAERAQQWAPAGIGLIDKDDQGRFYIIMHPDAKDGSYQGGGPEVWVFDAAAKKRVQRIKLQSWGLSLAVSRGENPVLMVVNPADMSLEMYNTGSGEFIRTISGFGQETPLMVNGSK
;
A
#
# COMPACT_ATOMS: atom_id res chain seq x y z
N MET A 1 -73.50 3.23 42.66
CA MET A 1 -74.06 3.81 43.89
C MET A 1 -73.64 5.28 43.92
N MET A 2 -74.63 6.11 44.20
CA MET A 2 -74.70 7.55 43.98
C MET A 2 -73.91 8.33 45.04
N ILE A 3 -73.55 9.57 44.67
CA ILE A 3 -73.49 10.79 45.50
C ILE A 3 -72.11 11.29 45.97
N ALA A 4 -71.81 12.45 45.37
CA ALA A 4 -70.85 13.47 45.73
C ALA A 4 -71.10 14.10 47.12
N TYR A 5 -70.03 14.65 47.71
CA TYR A 5 -70.16 15.70 48.73
C TYR A 5 -69.53 17.02 48.22
N LYS A 6 -70.34 18.07 48.39
CA LYS A 6 -70.08 19.53 48.28
C LYS A 6 -68.73 19.90 48.94
N GLY A 7 -67.93 20.85 48.49
CA GLY A 7 -68.19 22.10 47.77
C GLY A 7 -67.95 23.28 48.71
N ARG A 8 -66.94 24.12 48.42
CA ARG A 8 -66.90 25.61 48.51
C ARG A 8 -65.48 26.16 48.73
N GLY A 9 -65.16 27.20 47.95
CA GLY A 9 -64.59 28.44 48.50
C GLY A 9 -63.14 28.76 48.14
N LEU A 10 -62.98 29.62 47.14
CA LEU A 10 -61.77 30.42 46.82
C LEU A 10 -61.20 31.15 48.06
N LEU A 11 -59.87 31.31 48.14
CA LEU A 11 -59.21 32.60 47.90
C LEU A 11 -57.69 32.48 47.87
N ALA A 12 -57.09 33.40 47.11
CA ALA A 12 -55.71 33.48 46.67
C ALA A 12 -54.64 33.61 47.77
N ALA A 13 -53.45 33.08 47.49
CA ALA A 13 -52.20 33.66 47.92
C ALA A 13 -51.15 33.45 46.80
N VAL A 14 -50.84 34.55 46.13
CA VAL A 14 -49.75 34.68 45.15
C VAL A 14 -48.44 34.62 45.92
N THR A 15 -47.54 33.70 45.58
CA THR A 15 -46.15 33.71 46.05
C THR A 15 -45.26 33.61 44.82
N GLY A 16 -44.58 34.71 44.51
CA GLY A 16 -43.72 34.86 43.35
C GLY A 16 -42.50 33.95 43.45
N ILE A 17 -42.33 33.07 42.46
CA ILE A 17 -41.08 32.39 42.20
C ILE A 17 -40.28 33.32 41.28
N LEU A 18 -39.22 33.91 41.84
CA LEU A 18 -38.14 34.56 41.11
C LEU A 18 -37.55 33.54 40.13
N LEU A 19 -37.93 33.63 38.86
CA LEU A 19 -37.21 33.01 37.75
C LEU A 19 -35.87 33.74 37.62
N THR A 20 -34.84 33.23 38.30
CA THR A 20 -33.45 33.53 37.95
C THR A 20 -33.21 32.95 36.56
N GLY A 21 -33.41 33.78 35.54
CA GLY A 21 -32.97 33.47 34.18
C GLY A 21 -31.46 33.26 34.22
N THR A 22 -31.03 32.01 34.23
CA THR A 22 -29.68 31.65 33.86
C THR A 22 -29.51 32.10 32.42
N ALA A 23 -28.89 33.26 32.23
CA ALA A 23 -28.28 33.61 30.97
C ALA A 23 -27.30 32.48 30.66
N LEU A 24 -27.72 31.54 29.80
CA LEU A 24 -26.81 30.63 29.14
C LEU A 24 -25.80 31.54 28.44
N ALA A 25 -24.59 31.61 29.01
CA ALA A 25 -23.47 32.26 28.38
C ALA A 25 -23.45 31.76 26.93
N GLN A 26 -23.68 32.71 26.01
CA GLN A 26 -23.51 32.51 24.59
C GLN A 26 -22.07 32.03 24.44
N GLN A 27 -21.89 30.71 24.32
CA GLN A 27 -20.59 30.11 24.08
C GLN A 27 -19.95 30.91 22.93
N ASP A 28 -18.75 31.42 23.18
CA ASP A 28 -17.96 32.17 22.21
C ASP A 28 -17.98 31.42 20.88
N ARG A 29 -18.83 31.89 19.96
CA ARG A 29 -18.80 31.39 18.60
C ARG A 29 -17.45 31.83 18.04
N PRO A 30 -16.62 30.91 17.53
CA PRO A 30 -15.39 31.32 16.86
C PRO A 30 -15.74 32.37 15.80
N PRO A 31 -14.87 33.38 15.59
CA PRO A 31 -15.14 34.41 14.60
C PRO A 31 -15.43 33.76 13.24
N PRO A 32 -16.30 34.36 12.41
CA PRO A 32 -16.54 33.86 11.07
C PRO A 32 -15.22 33.64 10.35
N LEU A 33 -15.06 32.47 9.72
CA LEU A 33 -13.88 32.20 8.92
C LEU A 33 -13.77 33.28 7.82
N PRO A 34 -12.54 33.67 7.42
CA PRO A 34 -12.34 34.56 6.28
C PRO A 34 -13.07 34.03 5.04
N ILE A 35 -13.59 34.93 4.21
CA ILE A 35 -14.17 34.55 2.91
C ILE A 35 -13.04 33.94 2.08
N GLU A 36 -13.14 32.64 1.79
CA GLU A 36 -12.17 31.96 0.94
C GLU A 36 -12.36 32.38 -0.52
N PRO A 37 -11.27 32.64 -1.26
CA PRO A 37 -11.35 32.86 -2.70
C PRO A 37 -11.87 31.60 -3.39
N THR A 38 -12.89 31.75 -4.23
CA THR A 38 -13.53 30.64 -4.95
C THR A 38 -12.82 30.34 -6.27
N GLY A 39 -12.97 29.11 -6.77
CA GLY A 39 -12.40 28.70 -8.07
C GLY A 39 -10.91 28.39 -8.07
N ILE A 40 -10.27 28.30 -6.90
CA ILE A 40 -8.86 27.89 -6.78
C ILE A 40 -8.80 26.35 -6.67
N ILE A 41 -8.14 25.72 -7.63
CA ILE A 41 -7.76 24.30 -7.56
C ILE A 41 -6.27 24.26 -7.19
N GLN A 42 -5.97 23.71 -6.00
CA GLN A 42 -4.60 23.54 -5.55
C GLN A 42 -3.89 22.45 -6.37
N THR A 43 -2.58 22.59 -6.51
CA THR A 43 -1.74 21.62 -7.23
C THR A 43 -0.56 21.18 -6.37
N LEU A 44 -0.12 19.95 -6.58
CA LEU A 44 1.02 19.34 -5.94
C LEU A 44 2.33 19.67 -6.69
N PRO A 45 3.50 19.63 -6.04
CA PRO A 45 4.76 19.77 -6.74
C PRO A 45 4.94 18.65 -7.78
N ALA A 46 5.60 18.96 -8.89
CA ALA A 46 5.88 17.99 -9.96
C ALA A 46 6.73 16.81 -9.48
N THR A 47 7.58 17.03 -8.48
CA THR A 47 8.34 15.99 -7.79
C THR A 47 7.93 15.96 -6.33
N TYR A 48 7.46 14.82 -5.86
CA TYR A 48 7.01 14.68 -4.49
C TYR A 48 8.20 14.65 -3.52
N PRO A 49 8.17 15.47 -2.44
CA PRO A 49 9.18 15.43 -1.40
C PRO A 49 9.37 14.01 -0.82
N PRO A 50 10.59 13.65 -0.38
CA PRO A 50 10.88 12.36 0.23
C PRO A 50 9.97 11.97 1.40
N SER A 51 9.41 12.96 2.13
CA SER A 51 8.47 12.75 3.24
C SER A 51 7.06 12.34 2.81
N TRP A 52 6.78 12.25 1.51
CA TRP A 52 5.43 11.96 1.02
C TRP A 52 5.21 10.46 0.84
N PHE A 53 4.00 10.02 1.14
CA PHE A 53 3.51 8.67 0.96
C PHE A 53 2.22 8.67 0.17
N LEU A 54 2.04 7.61 -0.64
CA LEU A 54 0.77 7.24 -1.24
C LEU A 54 0.18 6.12 -0.40
N VAL A 55 -0.87 6.45 0.36
CA VAL A 55 -1.57 5.53 1.26
C VAL A 55 -2.78 5.00 0.51
N GLN A 56 -2.70 3.75 0.06
CA GLN A 56 -3.74 3.09 -0.70
C GLN A 56 -4.77 2.47 0.25
N ASP A 57 -5.88 3.18 0.40
CA ASP A 57 -7.08 2.73 1.08
C ASP A 57 -7.96 1.93 0.11
N ALA A 58 -7.97 0.62 0.28
CA ALA A 58 -8.69 -0.29 -0.60
C ALA A 58 -10.22 -0.16 -0.50
N GLY A 59 -10.75 0.51 0.53
CA GLY A 59 -12.17 0.49 0.88
C GLY A 59 -12.70 -0.94 0.92
N PHE A 60 -12.07 -1.85 1.68
CA PHE A 60 -12.23 -3.30 1.56
C PHE A 60 -13.70 -3.79 1.58
N PHE A 61 -14.59 -3.10 2.29
CA PHE A 61 -16.01 -3.44 2.38
C PHE A 61 -16.89 -2.79 1.29
N HIS A 62 -16.31 -1.92 0.47
CA HIS A 62 -16.92 -1.16 -0.62
C HIS A 62 -15.86 -0.84 -1.68
N MET A 63 -15.20 -1.89 -2.17
CA MET A 63 -13.98 -1.78 -2.99
C MET A 63 -14.15 -0.97 -4.28
N SER A 64 -15.37 -0.73 -4.75
CA SER A 64 -15.63 0.16 -5.89
C SER A 64 -15.14 1.58 -5.65
N ASP A 65 -15.06 2.00 -4.39
CA ASP A 65 -14.79 3.38 -3.98
C ASP A 65 -13.42 3.50 -3.27
N GLY A 66 -12.51 2.56 -3.55
CA GLY A 66 -11.13 2.62 -3.09
C GLY A 66 -10.44 3.92 -3.52
N LYS A 67 -9.47 4.37 -2.72
CA LYS A 67 -8.82 5.67 -2.85
C LYS A 67 -7.36 5.64 -2.40
N VAL A 68 -6.60 6.62 -2.86
CA VAL A 68 -5.21 6.82 -2.46
C VAL A 68 -5.07 8.22 -1.91
N TYR A 69 -4.60 8.33 -0.67
CA TYR A 69 -4.23 9.61 -0.08
C TYR A 69 -2.76 9.92 -0.35
N VAL A 70 -2.48 11.17 -0.69
CA VAL A 70 -1.12 11.71 -0.67
C VAL A 70 -0.89 12.36 0.69
N ILE A 71 -0.02 11.77 1.50
CA ILE A 71 0.26 12.17 2.88
C ILE A 71 1.70 12.66 3.00
N ASP A 72 1.88 13.87 3.51
CA ASP A 72 3.19 14.44 3.85
C ASP A 72 3.49 14.27 5.33
N THR A 73 4.47 13.45 5.65
CA THR A 73 4.85 13.18 7.04
C THR A 73 5.65 14.29 7.70
N ALA A 74 6.11 15.30 6.94
CA ALA A 74 6.84 16.44 7.49
C ALA A 74 5.90 17.52 8.07
N ALA A 75 4.61 17.49 7.72
CA ALA A 75 3.64 18.45 8.23
C ALA A 75 3.14 18.09 9.63
N ASP A 76 2.90 19.12 10.44
CA ASP A 76 2.57 18.92 11.87
C ASP A 76 1.09 18.69 12.17
N THR A 77 0.20 19.15 11.30
CA THR A 77 -1.26 19.05 11.47
C THR A 77 -1.87 18.17 10.40
N LEU A 78 -2.97 17.50 10.70
CA LEU A 78 -3.67 16.64 9.74
C LEU A 78 -4.03 17.38 8.44
N ALA A 79 -4.51 18.61 8.55
CA ALA A 79 -4.83 19.46 7.40
C ALA A 79 -3.60 19.79 6.54
N GLY A 80 -2.42 19.90 7.15
CA GLY A 80 -1.16 20.06 6.43
C GLY A 80 -0.62 18.75 5.87
N GLN A 81 -0.93 17.61 6.49
CA GLN A 81 -0.45 16.28 6.09
C GLN A 81 -1.19 15.77 4.86
N VAL A 82 -2.50 15.92 4.78
CA VAL A 82 -3.29 15.48 3.61
C VAL A 82 -3.10 16.47 2.47
N LYS A 83 -2.40 16.05 1.41
CA LYS A 83 -2.12 16.88 0.24
C LYS A 83 -3.13 16.72 -0.88
N GLY A 84 -3.75 15.54 -0.97
CA GLY A 84 -4.74 15.24 -2.00
C GLY A 84 -5.19 13.80 -1.94
N THR A 85 -6.15 13.47 -2.80
CA THR A 85 -6.67 12.10 -2.96
C THR A 85 -7.08 11.86 -4.40
N PHE A 86 -6.99 10.61 -4.84
CA PHE A 86 -7.55 10.12 -6.10
C PHE A 86 -8.13 8.72 -5.91
N ASN A 87 -9.09 8.34 -6.74
CA ASN A 87 -9.77 7.06 -6.61
C ASN A 87 -8.98 5.95 -7.31
N VAL A 88 -9.05 4.75 -6.72
CA VAL A 88 -8.53 3.50 -7.29
C VAL A 88 -9.56 2.41 -7.03
N SER A 89 -10.37 2.13 -8.06
CA SER A 89 -11.54 1.27 -7.97
C SER A 89 -11.21 -0.23 -7.99
N MET A 90 -12.00 -1.00 -7.26
CA MET A 90 -11.99 -2.46 -7.17
C MET A 90 -10.61 -3.03 -6.85
N ILE A 91 -10.07 -2.61 -5.70
CA ILE A 91 -8.77 -3.06 -5.16
C ILE A 91 -7.68 -3.02 -6.24
N GLY A 92 -7.63 -1.90 -6.96
CA GLY A 92 -6.68 -1.67 -8.03
C GLY A 92 -5.24 -1.72 -7.53
N ASN A 93 -4.26 -1.78 -8.44
CA ASN A 93 -2.85 -1.67 -8.08
C ASN A 93 -2.31 -0.35 -8.61
N ILE A 94 -1.36 0.26 -7.89
CA ILE A 94 -0.74 1.51 -8.32
C ILE A 94 0.77 1.39 -8.49
N THR A 95 1.33 2.20 -9.39
CA THR A 95 2.76 2.48 -9.44
C THR A 95 3.00 3.92 -9.89
N GLN A 96 4.20 4.44 -9.64
CA GLN A 96 4.57 5.84 -9.87
C GLN A 96 5.73 5.90 -10.88
N SER A 97 5.64 6.81 -11.84
CA SER A 97 6.74 7.24 -12.71
C SER A 97 7.02 8.73 -12.48
N PRO A 98 7.98 9.08 -11.60
CA PRO A 98 8.34 10.47 -11.35
C PRO A 98 8.95 11.15 -12.57
N GLU A 99 9.66 10.41 -13.41
CA GLU A 99 10.24 10.93 -14.66
C GLU A 99 9.15 11.43 -15.62
N ARG A 100 8.00 10.73 -15.65
CA ARG A 100 6.83 11.15 -16.44
C ARG A 100 5.90 12.13 -15.72
N GLY A 101 6.03 12.27 -14.40
CA GLY A 101 5.04 12.94 -13.57
C GLY A 101 3.68 12.25 -13.64
N GLU A 102 3.68 10.91 -13.70
CA GLU A 102 2.47 10.10 -13.87
C GLU A 102 2.33 9.04 -12.77
N ILE A 103 1.10 8.82 -12.32
CA ILE A 103 0.72 7.70 -11.46
C ILE A 103 -0.19 6.79 -12.28
N TYR A 104 0.07 5.50 -12.24
CA TYR A 104 -0.70 4.49 -12.97
C TYR A 104 -1.52 3.67 -12.01
N ALA A 105 -2.81 3.49 -12.30
CA ALA A 105 -3.68 2.58 -11.55
C ALA A 105 -4.32 1.56 -12.49
N ALA A 106 -4.18 0.28 -12.19
CA ALA A 106 -4.91 -0.77 -12.87
C ALA A 106 -6.20 -1.07 -12.10
N GLU A 107 -7.33 -0.67 -12.67
CA GLU A 107 -8.65 -0.61 -12.03
C GLU A 107 -9.67 -1.50 -12.76
N THR A 108 -10.81 -1.71 -12.10
CA THR A 108 -11.95 -2.40 -12.69
C THR A 108 -13.24 -1.65 -12.38
N PHE A 109 -14.02 -1.37 -13.41
CA PHE A 109 -15.33 -0.74 -13.31
C PHE A 109 -16.42 -1.70 -13.81
N HIS A 110 -17.66 -1.44 -13.40
CA HIS A 110 -18.83 -2.05 -14.02
C HIS A 110 -19.83 -0.98 -14.42
N THR A 111 -20.59 -1.23 -15.50
CA THR A 111 -21.56 -0.26 -16.02
C THR A 111 -22.69 0.09 -15.05
N ARG A 112 -22.89 -0.68 -13.97
CA ARG A 112 -23.92 -0.45 -12.95
C ARG A 112 -23.40 -0.77 -11.53
N GLY A 113 -22.42 0.00 -11.06
CA GLY A 113 -21.85 -0.17 -9.72
C GLY A 113 -21.01 -1.45 -9.63
N SER A 114 -21.56 -2.50 -9.01
CA SER A 114 -20.90 -3.80 -8.84
C SER A 114 -21.33 -4.88 -9.85
N ARG A 115 -22.15 -4.54 -10.85
CA ARG A 115 -22.68 -5.48 -11.85
C ARG A 115 -22.77 -4.86 -13.25
N GLY A 116 -23.05 -5.70 -14.24
CA GLY A 116 -23.11 -5.31 -15.65
C GLY A 116 -21.80 -5.63 -16.36
N ASP A 117 -21.56 -4.96 -17.48
CA ASP A 117 -20.34 -5.16 -18.26
C ASP A 117 -19.12 -4.69 -17.45
N ARG A 118 -18.15 -5.59 -17.29
CA ARG A 118 -16.88 -5.32 -16.64
C ARG A 118 -15.94 -4.59 -17.61
N ILE A 119 -15.30 -3.55 -17.13
CA ILE A 119 -14.33 -2.73 -17.87
C ILE A 119 -13.06 -2.65 -17.04
N ASP A 120 -11.99 -3.30 -17.50
CA ASP A 120 -10.68 -3.18 -16.88
C ASP A 120 -9.90 -2.05 -17.56
N VAL A 121 -9.29 -1.18 -16.77
CA VAL A 121 -8.65 0.05 -17.28
C VAL A 121 -7.31 0.25 -16.59
N LEU A 122 -6.31 0.69 -17.35
CA LEU A 122 -5.16 1.39 -16.81
C LEU A 122 -5.45 2.89 -16.85
N THR A 123 -5.70 3.49 -15.70
CA THR A 123 -5.87 4.93 -15.56
C THR A 123 -4.51 5.58 -15.35
N VAL A 124 -4.25 6.64 -16.11
CA VAL A 124 -3.06 7.48 -15.98
C VAL A 124 -3.47 8.78 -15.29
N PHE A 125 -2.95 9.01 -14.09
CA PHE A 125 -3.15 10.24 -13.34
C PHE A 125 -1.96 11.18 -13.51
N ASP A 126 -2.24 12.47 -13.60
CA ASP A 126 -1.23 13.52 -13.52
C ASP A 126 -0.79 13.72 -12.06
N GLN A 127 0.52 13.65 -11.79
CA GLN A 127 1.04 13.69 -10.43
C GLN A 127 0.85 15.07 -9.76
N THR A 128 0.76 16.14 -10.53
CA THR A 128 0.58 17.51 -10.01
C THR A 128 -0.88 17.80 -9.66
N THR A 129 -1.83 17.31 -10.46
CA THR A 129 -3.26 17.64 -10.29
C THR A 129 -4.08 16.50 -9.70
N LEU A 130 -3.53 15.28 -9.67
CA LEU A 130 -4.22 14.02 -9.35
C LEU A 130 -5.43 13.72 -10.26
N ALA A 131 -5.58 14.44 -11.36
CA ALA A 131 -6.64 14.23 -12.32
C ALA A 131 -6.28 13.10 -13.30
N PRO A 132 -7.26 12.27 -13.72
CA PRO A 132 -7.05 11.36 -14.85
C PRO A 132 -6.71 12.16 -16.10
N LYS A 133 -5.57 11.84 -16.73
CA LYS A 133 -5.10 12.43 -17.99
C LYS A 133 -5.13 11.45 -19.16
N GLY A 134 -5.55 10.22 -18.95
CA GLY A 134 -5.73 9.21 -19.99
C GLY A 134 -6.02 7.83 -19.43
N GLU A 135 -6.46 6.95 -20.32
CA GLU A 135 -6.84 5.58 -20.00
C GLU A 135 -6.39 4.63 -21.12
N VAL A 136 -6.04 3.40 -20.74
CA VAL A 136 -5.88 2.28 -21.68
C VAL A 136 -6.88 1.20 -21.29
N ILE A 137 -7.79 0.86 -22.20
CA ILE A 137 -8.74 -0.24 -21.99
C ILE A 137 -7.96 -1.56 -22.02
N LEU A 138 -8.03 -2.31 -20.93
CA LEU A 138 -7.36 -3.59 -20.77
C LEU A 138 -8.25 -4.73 -21.28
N PRO A 139 -7.67 -5.89 -21.62
CA PRO A 139 -8.47 -7.07 -21.91
C PRO A 139 -9.30 -7.47 -20.69
N THR A 140 -10.62 -7.40 -20.83
CA THR A 140 -11.56 -7.64 -19.73
C THR A 140 -11.37 -9.02 -19.11
N GLY A 141 -11.35 -9.08 -17.78
CA GLY A 141 -11.34 -10.33 -17.02
C GLY A 141 -9.95 -10.91 -16.79
N LYS A 142 -8.89 -10.21 -17.21
CA LYS A 142 -7.51 -10.70 -17.09
C LYS A 142 -6.76 -10.18 -15.87
N ARG A 143 -6.94 -8.90 -15.54
CA ARG A 143 -6.22 -8.22 -14.46
C ARG A 143 -6.27 -9.05 -13.17
N PHE A 144 -5.13 -9.16 -12.50
CA PHE A 144 -5.09 -9.67 -11.13
C PHE A 144 -5.97 -8.80 -10.21
N MET A 145 -6.94 -9.44 -9.56
CA MET A 145 -7.80 -8.84 -8.54
C MET A 145 -7.68 -9.65 -7.25
N GLY A 146 -6.78 -9.21 -6.37
CA GLY A 146 -6.53 -9.77 -5.05
C GLY A 146 -6.19 -8.65 -4.07
N MET A 147 -5.53 -8.97 -2.95
CA MET A 147 -4.94 -7.91 -2.12
C MET A 147 -3.97 -7.07 -2.97
N PRO A 148 -3.83 -5.75 -2.75
CA PRO A 148 -2.96 -4.95 -3.60
C PRO A 148 -1.50 -5.38 -3.46
N GLU A 149 -0.81 -5.48 -4.59
CA GLU A 149 0.55 -5.98 -4.73
C GLU A 149 1.44 -4.92 -5.41
N ARG A 150 2.56 -4.55 -4.79
CA ARG A 150 3.52 -3.59 -5.40
C ARG A 150 4.03 -4.07 -6.76
N TYR A 151 4.16 -5.38 -6.93
CA TYR A 151 4.69 -6.02 -8.14
C TYR A 151 3.59 -6.58 -9.05
N ALA A 152 2.33 -6.15 -8.90
CA ALA A 152 1.32 -6.35 -9.94
C ALA A 152 1.55 -5.41 -11.15
N LEU A 153 2.28 -4.31 -10.94
CA LEU A 153 2.65 -3.33 -11.95
C LEU A 153 4.16 -3.12 -11.95
N LEU A 154 4.80 -3.23 -13.11
CA LEU A 154 6.23 -2.96 -13.27
C LEU A 154 6.48 -1.98 -14.40
N ILE A 155 7.05 -0.83 -14.06
CA ILE A 155 7.61 0.09 -15.05
C ILE A 155 9.01 -0.41 -15.44
N MET A 156 9.31 -0.43 -16.74
CA MET A 156 10.56 -0.91 -17.29
C MET A 156 10.98 -0.14 -18.55
N ASP A 157 12.19 -0.42 -19.04
CA ASP A 157 12.77 0.21 -20.23
C ASP A 157 12.80 1.76 -20.14
N ASN A 158 13.36 2.29 -19.05
CA ASN A 158 13.45 3.74 -18.78
C ASN A 158 12.07 4.42 -18.86
N ASP A 159 11.13 3.94 -18.04
CA ASP A 159 9.76 4.45 -17.96
C ASP A 159 8.98 4.43 -19.28
N ARG A 160 9.41 3.65 -20.27
CA ARG A 160 8.68 3.52 -21.53
C ARG A 160 7.58 2.46 -21.48
N TRP A 161 7.82 1.35 -20.79
CA TRP A 161 6.88 0.23 -20.76
C TRP A 161 6.31 -0.02 -19.37
N LEU A 162 5.06 -0.45 -19.33
CA LEU A 162 4.40 -0.94 -18.13
C LEU A 162 3.93 -2.38 -18.35
N GLY A 163 4.42 -3.30 -17.51
CA GLY A 163 3.91 -4.65 -17.39
C GLY A 163 2.79 -4.72 -16.34
N ILE A 164 1.66 -5.30 -16.69
CA ILE A 164 0.51 -5.54 -15.80
C ILE A 164 0.33 -7.05 -15.62
N ALA A 165 0.41 -7.53 -14.38
CA ALA A 165 0.17 -8.93 -14.05
C ALA A 165 -1.32 -9.30 -14.23
N ASN A 166 -1.55 -10.33 -15.03
CA ASN A 166 -2.84 -11.00 -15.20
C ASN A 166 -2.85 -12.32 -14.44
N PHE A 167 -4.04 -12.74 -14.02
CA PHE A 167 -4.21 -14.02 -13.33
C PHE A 167 -5.20 -14.95 -14.04
N SER A 168 -6.25 -14.40 -14.64
CA SER A 168 -7.36 -15.15 -15.23
C SER A 168 -7.38 -15.02 -16.76
N PRO A 169 -7.78 -16.06 -17.53
CA PRO A 169 -7.97 -17.45 -17.13
C PRO A 169 -6.66 -18.23 -16.93
N ALA A 170 -5.53 -17.61 -17.30
CA ALA A 170 -4.19 -18.10 -17.08
C ALA A 170 -3.28 -16.90 -16.77
N THR A 171 -2.19 -17.15 -16.08
CA THR A 171 -1.23 -16.11 -15.72
C THR A 171 -0.47 -15.62 -16.94
N SER A 172 -0.43 -14.29 -17.10
CA SER A 172 0.28 -13.60 -18.17
C SER A 172 0.65 -12.18 -17.72
N VAL A 173 1.40 -11.46 -18.55
CA VAL A 173 1.69 -10.03 -18.37
C VAL A 173 1.21 -9.27 -19.60
N THR A 174 0.31 -8.31 -19.43
CA THR A 174 -0.03 -7.34 -20.49
C THR A 174 1.06 -6.28 -20.52
N LEU A 175 1.66 -6.04 -21.68
CA LEU A 175 2.70 -5.03 -21.88
C LEU A 175 2.10 -3.81 -22.59
N ILE A 176 2.31 -2.63 -22.01
CA ILE A 176 1.82 -1.34 -22.52
C ILE A 176 3.00 -0.43 -22.82
N ASP A 177 2.99 0.17 -23.99
CA ASP A 177 3.88 1.28 -24.33
C ASP A 177 3.24 2.59 -23.83
N LEU A 178 3.91 3.25 -22.89
CA LEU A 178 3.42 4.44 -22.18
C LEU A 178 3.51 5.72 -23.03
N ASP A 179 4.39 5.77 -24.02
CA ASP A 179 4.47 6.88 -24.98
C ASP A 179 3.23 6.92 -25.87
N THR A 180 2.86 5.75 -26.38
CA THR A 180 1.70 5.61 -27.29
C THR A 180 0.39 5.30 -26.57
N ARG A 181 0.47 4.91 -25.29
CA ARG A 181 -0.64 4.45 -24.44
C ARG A 181 -1.41 3.29 -25.07
N LYS A 182 -0.67 2.31 -25.59
CA LYS A 182 -1.23 1.15 -26.29
C LYS A 182 -0.67 -0.15 -25.73
N ILE A 183 -1.52 -1.16 -25.72
CA ILE A 183 -1.07 -2.53 -25.49
C ILE A 183 -0.23 -2.96 -26.69
N ILE A 184 1.00 -3.41 -26.41
CA ILE A 184 1.96 -3.88 -27.42
C ILE A 184 2.17 -5.39 -27.36
N GLY A 185 1.70 -6.06 -26.31
CA GLY A 185 1.75 -7.51 -26.24
C GLY A 185 1.11 -8.09 -24.99
N GLU A 186 0.95 -9.40 -25.00
CA GLU A 186 0.62 -10.20 -23.84
C GLU A 186 1.58 -11.39 -23.77
N ILE A 187 2.21 -11.58 -22.62
CA ILE A 187 3.29 -12.55 -22.44
C ILE A 187 2.81 -13.63 -21.48
N PRO A 188 2.65 -14.88 -21.93
CA PRO A 188 2.24 -15.98 -21.06
C PRO A 188 3.29 -16.25 -19.97
N THR A 189 2.83 -16.42 -18.73
CA THR A 189 3.67 -16.74 -17.55
C THR A 189 3.08 -17.92 -16.78
N PRO A 190 2.88 -19.09 -17.41
CA PRO A 190 2.05 -20.16 -16.87
C PRO A 190 2.54 -20.65 -15.51
N GLY A 191 1.64 -20.65 -14.53
CA GLY A 191 1.90 -21.08 -13.16
C GLY A 191 2.74 -20.10 -12.34
N CYS A 192 2.93 -18.88 -12.82
CA CYS A 192 3.72 -17.84 -12.16
C CYS A 192 2.91 -16.57 -11.91
N VAL A 193 3.22 -15.88 -10.82
CA VAL A 193 2.53 -14.66 -10.38
C VAL A 193 3.47 -13.47 -10.39
N LEU A 194 2.85 -12.28 -10.49
CA LEU A 194 3.49 -10.97 -10.41
C LEU A 194 4.59 -10.72 -11.44
N VAL A 195 5.12 -9.49 -11.44
CA VAL A 195 6.10 -9.00 -12.41
C VAL A 195 7.23 -8.26 -11.68
N TYR A 196 8.34 -8.94 -11.48
CA TYR A 196 9.52 -8.42 -10.77
C TYR A 196 10.57 -7.89 -11.74
N PRO A 197 11.25 -6.77 -11.45
CA PRO A 197 12.32 -6.26 -12.31
C PRO A 197 13.42 -7.30 -12.50
N THR A 198 13.87 -7.52 -13.74
CA THR A 198 15.00 -8.41 -14.07
C THR A 198 15.62 -8.00 -15.40
N GLY A 199 16.92 -7.72 -15.39
CA GLY A 199 17.63 -7.20 -16.56
C GLY A 199 17.19 -5.79 -16.95
N THR A 200 17.67 -5.31 -18.10
CA THR A 200 17.35 -3.96 -18.60
C THR A 200 15.95 -3.86 -19.21
N ARG A 201 15.55 -4.91 -19.96
CA ARG A 201 14.27 -4.99 -20.67
C ARG A 201 13.68 -6.38 -20.48
N GLY A 202 13.17 -6.62 -19.28
CA GLY A 202 12.67 -7.92 -18.89
C GLY A 202 12.08 -7.90 -17.50
N PHE A 203 11.58 -9.07 -17.11
CA PHE A 203 11.02 -9.29 -15.79
C PHE A 203 11.14 -10.76 -15.42
N SER A 204 11.03 -11.05 -14.14
CA SER A 204 10.78 -12.40 -13.65
C SER A 204 9.40 -12.51 -13.03
N SER A 205 8.79 -13.68 -13.08
CA SER A 205 7.58 -14.03 -12.33
C SER A 205 7.87 -15.21 -11.41
N LEU A 206 7.29 -15.21 -10.21
CA LEU A 206 7.51 -16.25 -9.20
C LEU A 206 6.53 -17.40 -9.43
N CYS A 207 7.01 -18.63 -9.48
CA CYS A 207 6.22 -19.77 -9.95
C CYS A 207 5.89 -20.76 -8.83
N ALA A 208 4.69 -21.34 -8.91
CA ALA A 208 4.20 -22.30 -7.92
C ALA A 208 5.05 -23.58 -7.83
N ASP A 209 5.85 -23.89 -8.85
CA ASP A 209 6.79 -25.01 -8.89
C ASP A 209 8.16 -24.70 -8.26
N GLY A 210 8.28 -23.58 -7.54
CA GLY A 210 9.48 -23.26 -6.76
C GLY A 210 10.56 -22.50 -7.52
N ARG A 211 10.25 -21.99 -8.72
CA ARG A 211 11.21 -21.36 -9.65
C ARG A 211 10.83 -19.91 -9.95
N PHE A 212 11.75 -19.16 -10.53
CA PHE A 212 11.40 -17.97 -11.32
C PHE A 212 11.25 -18.35 -12.79
N LEU A 213 10.37 -17.63 -13.50
CA LEU A 213 10.34 -17.55 -14.96
C LEU A 213 10.85 -16.17 -15.36
N SER A 214 12.08 -16.08 -15.85
CA SER A 214 12.65 -14.84 -16.38
C SER A 214 12.33 -14.70 -17.86
N THR A 215 11.78 -13.54 -18.23
CA THR A 215 11.41 -13.15 -19.59
C THR A 215 12.29 -11.98 -20.03
N GLU A 216 13.05 -12.18 -21.10
CA GLU A 216 13.81 -11.16 -21.80
C GLU A 216 13.01 -10.64 -22.99
N LEU A 217 12.94 -9.32 -23.15
CA LEU A 217 12.21 -8.65 -24.22
C LEU A 217 13.16 -8.04 -25.24
N ALA A 218 12.80 -8.20 -26.51
CA ALA A 218 13.42 -7.48 -27.62
C ALA A 218 13.01 -6.01 -27.60
N ALA A 219 13.66 -5.18 -28.43
CA ALA A 219 13.43 -3.73 -28.47
C ALA A 219 12.02 -3.30 -28.90
N ASP A 220 11.25 -4.21 -29.49
CA ASP A 220 9.86 -4.01 -29.90
C ASP A 220 8.84 -4.54 -28.88
N GLY A 221 9.31 -5.06 -27.73
CA GLY A 221 8.47 -5.65 -26.68
C GLY A 221 8.09 -7.12 -26.93
N SER A 222 8.54 -7.73 -28.03
CA SER A 222 8.36 -9.17 -28.24
C SER A 222 9.28 -10.00 -27.33
N VAL A 223 8.86 -11.23 -27.02
CA VAL A 223 9.65 -12.14 -26.19
C VAL A 223 10.89 -12.61 -26.95
N ALA A 224 12.07 -12.20 -26.49
CA ALA A 224 13.34 -12.68 -27.02
C ALA A 224 13.68 -14.07 -26.45
N LYS A 225 13.48 -14.25 -25.14
CA LYS A 225 13.76 -15.51 -24.45
C LYS A 225 12.95 -15.64 -23.16
N GLN A 226 12.56 -16.86 -22.82
CA GLN A 226 12.06 -17.23 -21.49
C GLN A 226 12.90 -18.34 -20.89
N THR A 227 13.26 -18.23 -19.62
CA THR A 227 14.11 -19.20 -18.92
C THR A 227 13.59 -19.41 -17.50
N ARG A 228 13.43 -20.67 -17.11
CA ARG A 228 13.13 -21.03 -15.72
C ARG A 228 14.43 -21.24 -14.95
N THR A 229 14.47 -20.75 -13.71
CA THR A 229 15.59 -21.00 -12.80
C THR A 229 15.52 -22.42 -12.23
N ASP A 230 16.54 -22.79 -11.47
CA ASP A 230 16.45 -23.93 -10.58
C ASP A 230 15.39 -23.69 -9.49
N VAL A 231 14.92 -24.79 -8.90
CA VAL A 231 13.98 -24.77 -7.78
C VAL A 231 14.73 -24.28 -6.54
N PHE A 232 14.16 -23.31 -5.82
CA PHE A 232 14.76 -22.76 -4.61
C PHE A 232 13.82 -22.74 -3.39
N PHE A 233 12.53 -23.01 -3.60
CA PHE A 233 11.54 -23.19 -2.54
C PHE A 233 10.50 -24.23 -2.93
N ASN A 234 9.74 -24.72 -1.96
CA ASN A 234 8.57 -25.57 -2.17
C ASN A 234 7.33 -24.87 -1.59
N SER A 235 6.30 -24.70 -2.42
CA SER A 235 5.08 -23.98 -2.04
C SER A 235 4.31 -24.62 -0.88
N ASP A 236 4.43 -25.93 -0.69
CA ASP A 236 3.72 -26.68 0.36
C ASP A 236 4.51 -26.73 1.68
N THR A 237 5.85 -26.83 1.61
CA THR A 237 6.68 -27.13 2.80
C THR A 237 7.63 -26.01 3.21
N THR A 238 8.03 -25.14 2.29
CA THR A 238 8.89 -23.99 2.57
C THR A 238 8.39 -22.73 1.83
N PRO A 239 7.13 -22.32 2.04
CA PRO A 239 6.55 -21.19 1.34
C PRO A 239 7.34 -19.90 1.60
N ILE A 240 7.41 -19.08 0.56
CA ILE A 240 8.00 -17.75 0.61
C ILE A 240 6.93 -16.68 0.44
N PHE A 241 7.19 -15.48 0.94
CA PHE A 241 6.41 -14.31 0.59
C PHE A 241 6.84 -13.81 -0.79
N GLU A 242 5.86 -13.47 -1.60
CA GLU A 242 5.98 -12.90 -2.94
C GLU A 242 6.37 -11.40 -2.92
N HIS A 243 6.56 -10.82 -1.74
CA HIS A 243 6.89 -9.41 -1.54
C HIS A 243 8.40 -9.24 -1.26
N PRO A 244 9.22 -8.83 -2.24
CA PRO A 244 10.62 -8.53 -1.99
C PRO A 244 10.87 -7.06 -1.65
N ALA A 245 11.90 -6.82 -0.85
CA ALA A 245 12.59 -5.54 -0.83
C ALA A 245 13.62 -5.51 -1.96
N VAL A 246 13.55 -4.54 -2.88
CA VAL A 246 14.51 -4.41 -4.00
C VAL A 246 15.51 -3.30 -3.70
N ILE A 247 16.76 -3.67 -3.41
CA ILE A 247 17.86 -2.75 -3.10
C ILE A 247 18.91 -2.89 -4.22
N GLY A 248 19.10 -1.80 -4.99
CA GLY A 248 19.96 -1.82 -6.16
C GLY A 248 19.53 -2.91 -7.14
N THR A 249 20.41 -3.87 -7.42
CA THR A 249 20.16 -5.00 -8.32
C THR A 249 19.83 -6.31 -7.59
N THR A 250 19.46 -6.25 -6.31
CA THR A 250 19.11 -7.45 -5.52
C THR A 250 17.70 -7.33 -4.94
N ALA A 251 16.88 -8.33 -5.18
CA ALA A 251 15.57 -8.50 -4.56
C ALA A 251 15.65 -9.49 -3.39
N PHE A 252 15.20 -9.09 -2.20
CA PHE A 252 15.25 -9.89 -0.97
C PHE A 252 13.87 -10.46 -0.64
N PHE A 253 13.65 -11.75 -0.93
CA PHE A 253 12.38 -12.43 -0.70
C PHE A 253 12.36 -13.12 0.67
N PRO A 254 11.51 -12.70 1.63
CA PRO A 254 11.42 -13.37 2.93
C PRO A 254 10.61 -14.67 2.81
N SER A 255 10.83 -15.57 3.76
CA SER A 255 10.04 -16.81 3.88
C SER A 255 9.26 -16.88 5.19
N ILE A 256 8.20 -17.70 5.22
CA ILE A 256 7.45 -17.97 6.45
C ILE A 256 8.35 -18.59 7.53
N ALA A 257 9.38 -19.36 7.13
CA ALA A 257 10.36 -19.96 8.04
C ALA A 257 11.41 -18.98 8.60
N GLY A 258 11.30 -17.68 8.33
CA GLY A 258 12.24 -16.68 8.83
C GLY A 258 13.60 -16.66 8.13
N LEU A 259 13.67 -17.20 6.90
CA LEU A 259 14.79 -16.98 5.97
C LEU A 259 14.52 -15.77 5.07
N VAL A 260 15.58 -15.30 4.41
CA VAL A 260 15.50 -14.38 3.27
C VAL A 260 16.39 -14.86 2.14
N TYR A 261 15.83 -14.89 0.93
CA TYR A 261 16.49 -15.29 -0.31
C TYR A 261 16.92 -14.03 -1.08
N PRO A 262 18.23 -13.74 -1.20
CA PRO A 262 18.71 -12.69 -2.10
C PRO A 262 18.65 -13.19 -3.55
N VAL A 263 18.05 -12.40 -4.44
CA VAL A 263 17.92 -12.71 -5.86
C VAL A 263 18.58 -11.59 -6.67
N ASP A 264 19.67 -11.90 -7.36
CA ASP A 264 20.29 -10.98 -8.31
C ASP A 264 19.42 -10.86 -9.56
N ILE A 265 18.98 -9.63 -9.81
CA ILE A 265 18.09 -9.25 -10.91
C ILE A 265 18.79 -8.36 -11.94
N SER A 266 20.12 -8.21 -11.87
CA SER A 266 20.90 -7.39 -12.83
C SER A 266 20.96 -8.01 -14.23
N GLY A 267 20.96 -9.34 -14.31
CA GLY A 267 21.06 -10.10 -15.56
C GLY A 267 19.71 -10.42 -16.19
N PRO A 268 19.71 -11.00 -17.40
CA PRO A 268 18.48 -11.40 -18.10
C PRO A 268 17.74 -12.57 -17.44
N VAL A 269 18.41 -13.30 -16.55
CA VAL A 269 17.83 -14.40 -15.77
C VAL A 269 18.10 -14.14 -14.30
N ALA A 270 17.05 -14.22 -13.48
CA ALA A 270 17.17 -14.07 -12.04
C ALA A 270 18.08 -15.15 -11.46
N LYS A 271 18.99 -14.78 -10.55
CA LYS A 271 19.90 -15.71 -9.90
C LYS A 271 19.66 -15.70 -8.40
N VAL A 272 19.10 -16.80 -7.91
CA VAL A 272 18.87 -16.99 -6.47
C VAL A 272 20.20 -17.30 -5.79
N GLY A 273 20.56 -16.49 -4.80
CA GLY A 273 21.72 -16.69 -3.95
C GLY A 273 21.38 -17.48 -2.68
N GLU A 274 22.41 -17.79 -1.91
CA GLU A 274 22.27 -18.51 -0.64
C GLU A 274 21.37 -17.75 0.34
N PRO A 275 20.31 -18.39 0.88
CA PRO A 275 19.46 -17.76 1.88
C PRO A 275 20.19 -17.60 3.21
N TRP A 276 19.73 -16.65 4.02
CA TRP A 276 20.23 -16.44 5.37
C TRP A 276 19.09 -16.18 6.36
N ASN A 277 19.34 -16.40 7.64
CA ASN A 277 18.32 -16.32 8.68
C ASN A 277 18.03 -14.86 9.06
N LEU A 278 16.76 -14.44 8.91
CA LEU A 278 16.24 -13.22 9.55
C LEU A 278 16.07 -13.44 11.06
N VAL A 279 15.74 -14.67 11.45
CA VAL A 279 15.43 -15.04 12.84
C VAL A 279 16.52 -15.98 13.38
N PRO A 280 17.38 -15.51 14.29
CA PRO A 280 18.36 -16.37 14.96
C PRO A 280 17.68 -17.46 15.79
N GLU A 281 18.45 -18.48 16.20
CA GLU A 281 17.94 -19.65 16.91
C GLU A 281 17.16 -19.34 18.19
N ALA A 282 17.63 -18.38 19.00
CA ALA A 282 16.98 -17.99 20.24
C ALA A 282 15.56 -17.44 20.01
N GLU A 283 15.36 -16.60 18.99
CA GLU A 283 14.05 -16.06 18.65
C GLU A 283 13.17 -17.07 17.89
N ARG A 284 13.75 -18.02 17.14
CA ARG A 284 12.98 -19.14 16.56
C ARG A 284 12.37 -20.02 17.64
N ALA A 285 13.04 -20.19 18.78
CA ALA A 285 12.47 -20.90 19.93
C ALA A 285 11.23 -20.19 20.51
N GLN A 286 11.10 -18.87 20.30
CA GLN A 286 9.92 -18.07 20.64
C GLN A 286 8.94 -17.91 19.45
N GLN A 287 9.14 -18.69 18.38
CA GLN A 287 8.30 -18.68 17.18
C GLN A 287 8.21 -17.28 16.53
N TRP A 288 9.29 -16.51 16.53
CA TRP A 288 9.31 -15.27 15.74
C TRP A 288 9.35 -15.58 14.25
N ALA A 289 8.49 -14.92 13.46
CA ALA A 289 8.47 -15.02 12.01
C ALA A 289 7.99 -13.71 11.36
N PRO A 290 8.25 -13.50 10.06
CA PRO A 290 7.65 -12.41 9.31
C PRO A 290 6.15 -12.61 9.13
N ALA A 291 5.37 -11.53 9.20
CA ALA A 291 3.95 -11.56 8.85
C ALA A 291 3.38 -10.17 8.52
N GLY A 292 2.33 -10.15 7.70
CA GLY A 292 1.61 -8.93 7.31
C GLY A 292 1.22 -8.96 5.83
N ILE A 293 0.48 -7.93 5.40
CA ILE A 293 0.07 -7.76 4.00
C ILE A 293 1.20 -7.06 3.23
N GLY A 294 1.42 -5.76 3.51
CA GLY A 294 2.58 -5.02 3.02
C GLY A 294 3.77 -5.15 3.95
N LEU A 295 4.24 -6.38 4.23
CA LEU A 295 5.10 -6.65 5.38
C LEU A 295 6.55 -6.14 5.29
N ILE A 296 7.05 -5.80 4.10
CA ILE A 296 8.45 -5.48 3.87
C ILE A 296 8.63 -4.28 2.94
N ASP A 297 9.60 -3.42 3.23
CA ASP A 297 10.03 -2.32 2.36
C ASP A 297 11.50 -1.95 2.62
N LYS A 298 12.07 -1.02 1.84
CA LYS A 298 13.47 -0.62 1.93
C LYS A 298 13.69 0.89 1.96
N ASP A 299 14.81 1.30 2.54
CA ASP A 299 15.32 2.66 2.41
C ASP A 299 16.43 2.77 1.34
N ASP A 300 16.83 4.00 1.03
CA ASP A 300 17.91 4.27 0.07
C ASP A 300 19.32 4.05 0.66
N GLN A 301 19.41 3.76 1.96
CA GLN A 301 20.66 3.44 2.64
C GLN A 301 21.01 1.95 2.54
N GLY A 302 20.18 1.16 1.84
CA GLY A 302 20.41 -0.26 1.63
C GLY A 302 19.94 -1.13 2.79
N ARG A 303 19.01 -0.64 3.62
CA ARG A 303 18.35 -1.43 4.65
C ARG A 303 16.95 -1.82 4.22
N PHE A 304 16.49 -2.97 4.71
CA PHE A 304 15.08 -3.36 4.61
C PHE A 304 14.47 -3.54 5.99
N TYR A 305 13.16 -3.31 6.05
CA TYR A 305 12.33 -3.27 7.23
C TYR A 305 11.25 -4.31 7.04
N ILE A 306 11.07 -5.20 8.01
CA ILE A 306 10.12 -6.30 7.92
C ILE A 306 9.31 -6.43 9.20
N ILE A 307 7.98 -6.56 9.08
CA ILE A 307 7.08 -6.79 10.21
C ILE A 307 7.29 -8.23 10.71
N MET A 308 7.48 -8.36 12.02
CA MET A 308 7.78 -9.60 12.70
C MET A 308 6.82 -9.80 13.85
N HIS A 309 6.41 -11.05 14.09
CA HIS A 309 5.54 -11.40 15.21
C HIS A 309 6.03 -12.64 15.96
N PRO A 310 5.80 -12.70 17.28
CA PRO A 310 5.99 -13.92 18.05
C PRO A 310 4.82 -14.88 17.80
N ASP A 311 4.96 -16.11 18.30
CA ASP A 311 3.89 -17.12 18.29
C ASP A 311 3.39 -17.49 16.88
N ALA A 312 4.32 -17.50 15.92
CA ALA A 312 4.05 -17.94 14.56
C ALA A 312 3.50 -19.38 14.55
N LYS A 313 2.42 -19.54 13.81
CA LYS A 313 1.72 -20.80 13.58
C LYS A 313 1.16 -20.84 12.16
N ASP A 314 0.78 -22.01 11.70
CA ASP A 314 0.15 -22.15 10.40
C ASP A 314 -1.06 -21.21 10.26
N GLY A 315 -1.15 -20.53 9.12
CA GLY A 315 -2.17 -19.49 8.84
C GLY A 315 -1.95 -18.11 9.47
N SER A 316 -0.89 -17.88 10.26
CA SER A 316 -0.67 -16.56 10.91
C SER A 316 0.12 -15.54 10.08
N TYR A 317 0.66 -15.93 8.92
CA TYR A 317 1.60 -15.15 8.11
C TYR A 317 1.04 -13.84 7.50
N GLN A 318 -0.28 -13.65 7.49
CA GLN A 318 -0.92 -12.38 7.07
C GLN A 318 -1.31 -11.49 8.27
N GLY A 319 -1.07 -11.95 9.50
CA GLY A 319 -1.61 -11.35 10.72
C GLY A 319 -0.90 -10.09 11.19
N GLY A 320 0.23 -9.70 10.58
CA GLY A 320 1.04 -8.58 11.04
C GLY A 320 1.84 -8.92 12.31
N GLY A 321 2.36 -7.89 13.01
CA GLY A 321 3.18 -8.10 14.19
C GLY A 321 3.42 -6.85 15.05
N PRO A 322 3.92 -7.01 16.29
CA PRO A 322 4.19 -5.91 17.22
C PRO A 322 5.56 -5.25 17.02
N GLU A 323 6.39 -5.76 16.11
CA GLU A 323 7.71 -5.22 15.85
C GLU A 323 8.03 -5.13 14.36
N VAL A 324 8.88 -4.16 14.02
CA VAL A 324 9.56 -4.08 12.73
C VAL A 324 11.04 -4.32 12.94
N TRP A 325 11.61 -5.30 12.27
CA TRP A 325 13.04 -5.59 12.32
C TRP A 325 13.74 -4.96 11.12
N VAL A 326 14.90 -4.34 11.38
CA VAL A 326 15.68 -3.64 10.37
C VAL A 326 16.95 -4.40 10.09
N PHE A 327 17.25 -4.63 8.82
CA PHE A 327 18.40 -5.38 8.37
C PHE A 327 19.26 -4.55 7.43
N ASP A 328 20.57 -4.59 7.65
CA ASP A 328 21.55 -4.19 6.65
C ASP A 328 21.71 -5.34 5.65
N ALA A 329 21.30 -5.10 4.41
CA ALA A 329 21.25 -6.11 3.37
C ALA A 329 22.64 -6.57 2.92
N ALA A 330 23.61 -5.65 2.91
CA ALA A 330 24.99 -5.96 2.53
C ALA A 330 25.70 -6.75 3.64
N ALA A 331 25.51 -6.35 4.90
CA ALA A 331 26.08 -7.03 6.05
C ALA A 331 25.34 -8.32 6.44
N LYS A 332 24.16 -8.59 5.84
CA LYS A 332 23.28 -9.74 6.15
C LYS A 332 22.97 -9.85 7.64
N LYS A 333 22.67 -8.72 8.27
CA LYS A 333 22.58 -8.62 9.73
C LYS A 333 21.43 -7.72 10.16
N ARG A 334 20.70 -8.16 11.20
CA ARG A 334 19.74 -7.30 11.91
C ARG A 334 20.48 -6.18 12.64
N VAL A 335 20.16 -4.94 12.31
CA VAL A 335 20.76 -3.75 12.91
C VAL A 335 19.86 -3.11 13.97
N GLN A 336 18.56 -3.36 13.93
CA GLN A 336 17.60 -2.77 14.88
C GLN A 336 16.33 -3.61 15.01
N ARG A 337 15.64 -3.43 16.13
CA ARG A 337 14.24 -3.83 16.35
C ARG A 337 13.47 -2.59 16.78
N ILE A 338 12.42 -2.27 16.06
CA ILE A 338 11.52 -1.16 16.35
C ILE A 338 10.27 -1.76 16.98
N LYS A 339 10.04 -1.45 18.26
CA LYS A 339 8.82 -1.84 18.95
C LYS A 339 7.71 -0.88 18.58
N LEU A 340 6.62 -1.41 18.06
CA LEU A 340 5.47 -0.61 17.68
C LEU A 340 4.61 -0.27 18.91
N GLN A 341 3.94 0.88 18.87
CA GLN A 341 2.94 1.29 19.85
C GLN A 341 1.69 0.41 19.74
N SER A 342 1.31 0.07 18.51
CA SER A 342 0.20 -0.84 18.18
C SER A 342 0.65 -1.96 17.25
N TRP A 343 -0.22 -2.95 17.03
CA TRP A 343 0.05 -4.02 16.06
C TRP A 343 0.20 -3.42 14.65
N GLY A 344 1.16 -3.89 13.85
CA GLY A 344 1.39 -3.42 12.49
C GLY A 344 0.95 -4.45 11.45
N LEU A 345 0.28 -4.01 10.38
CA LEU A 345 -0.24 -4.87 9.30
C LEU A 345 0.54 -4.73 7.99
N SER A 346 0.85 -3.49 7.62
CA SER A 346 1.58 -3.12 6.41
C SER A 346 2.52 -1.97 6.74
N LEU A 347 3.63 -1.86 6.02
CA LEU A 347 4.59 -0.79 6.19
C LEU A 347 5.08 -0.21 4.86
N ALA A 348 5.59 1.02 4.93
CA ALA A 348 6.39 1.62 3.89
C ALA A 348 7.48 2.49 4.50
N VAL A 349 8.56 2.66 3.77
CA VAL A 349 9.68 3.50 4.19
C VAL A 349 9.86 4.62 3.17
N SER A 350 10.01 5.84 3.68
CA SER A 350 10.23 7.00 2.84
C SER A 350 11.63 6.95 2.23
N ARG A 351 11.84 7.63 1.10
CA ARG A 351 13.15 7.74 0.45
C ARG A 351 14.04 8.81 1.11
N GLY A 352 15.29 8.91 0.66
CA GLY A 352 16.23 9.98 1.04
C GLY A 352 17.07 9.71 2.31
N GLU A 353 17.81 10.73 2.75
CA GLU A 353 18.83 10.60 3.79
C GLU A 353 18.27 10.39 5.21
N ASN A 354 17.06 10.89 5.47
CA ASN A 354 16.39 10.77 6.77
C ASN A 354 15.04 10.07 6.61
N PRO A 355 15.03 8.76 6.31
CA PRO A 355 13.80 8.06 5.99
C PRO A 355 12.89 7.94 7.22
N VAL A 356 11.59 7.95 7.00
CA VAL A 356 10.55 7.68 8.01
C VAL A 356 9.91 6.34 7.71
N LEU A 357 9.64 5.56 8.75
CA LEU A 357 8.86 4.33 8.66
C LEU A 357 7.40 4.66 8.97
N MET A 358 6.50 4.31 8.05
CA MET A 358 5.05 4.37 8.24
C MET A 358 4.50 2.96 8.38
N VAL A 359 3.68 2.72 9.41
CA VAL A 359 3.08 1.41 9.72
C VAL A 359 1.58 1.55 9.88
N VAL A 360 0.82 0.66 9.25
CA VAL A 360 -0.64 0.62 9.33
C VAL A 360 -1.07 -0.22 10.53
N ASN A 361 -1.92 0.33 11.39
CA ASN A 361 -2.54 -0.39 12.50
C ASN A 361 -3.81 -1.14 12.02
N PRO A 362 -3.92 -2.48 12.17
CA PRO A 362 -5.09 -3.23 11.71
C PRO A 362 -6.34 -3.03 12.59
N ALA A 363 -6.21 -2.45 13.78
CA ALA A 363 -7.34 -2.32 14.71
C ALA A 363 -8.23 -1.11 14.36
N ASP A 364 -7.61 0.03 14.05
CA ASP A 364 -8.30 1.30 13.78
C ASP A 364 -7.87 1.95 12.46
N MET A 365 -7.00 1.28 11.70
CA MET A 365 -6.55 1.69 10.37
C MET A 365 -5.76 3.01 10.37
N SER A 366 -5.30 3.45 11.54
CA SER A 366 -4.40 4.60 11.67
C SER A 366 -2.98 4.29 11.15
N LEU A 367 -2.20 5.34 10.92
CA LEU A 367 -0.83 5.26 10.44
C LEU A 367 0.12 5.70 11.55
N GLU A 368 0.95 4.80 12.06
CA GLU A 368 2.01 5.12 13.01
C GLU A 368 3.29 5.49 12.26
N MET A 369 3.97 6.54 12.71
CA MET A 369 5.23 7.00 12.16
C MET A 369 6.38 6.79 13.14
N TYR A 370 7.51 6.32 12.62
CA TYR A 370 8.73 6.06 13.38
C TYR A 370 9.95 6.68 12.71
N ASN A 371 10.88 7.17 13.53
CA ASN A 371 12.20 7.55 13.05
C ASN A 371 13.00 6.28 12.75
N THR A 372 13.50 6.12 11.53
CA THR A 372 14.25 4.92 11.13
C THR A 372 15.62 4.80 11.78
N GLY A 373 16.22 5.90 12.21
CA GLY A 373 17.54 5.92 12.85
C GLY A 373 17.47 5.55 14.33
N SER A 374 16.55 6.14 15.10
CA SER A 374 16.38 5.86 16.53
C SER A 374 15.39 4.74 16.83
N GLY A 375 14.43 4.49 15.92
CA GLY A 375 13.31 3.58 16.14
C GLY A 375 12.23 4.17 17.05
N GLU A 376 12.32 5.46 17.38
CA GLU A 376 11.36 6.12 18.25
C GLU A 376 10.07 6.43 17.49
N PHE A 377 8.95 6.26 18.19
CA PHE A 377 7.65 6.71 17.72
C PHE A 377 7.63 8.23 17.59
N ILE A 378 7.15 8.71 16.44
CA ILE A 378 7.00 10.13 16.16
C ILE A 378 5.57 10.57 16.49
N ARG A 379 4.58 9.94 15.83
CA ARG A 379 3.15 10.27 15.96
C ARG A 379 2.27 9.22 15.29
N THR A 380 0.98 9.29 15.56
CA THR A 380 -0.08 8.60 14.82
C THR A 380 -0.81 9.61 13.94
N ILE A 381 -1.00 9.27 12.66
CA ILE A 381 -1.88 9.99 11.72
C ILE A 381 -3.20 9.22 11.62
N SER A 382 -4.30 9.88 11.94
CA SER A 382 -5.64 9.33 11.86
C SER A 382 -6.66 10.43 11.57
N GLY A 383 -7.89 10.06 11.23
CA GLY A 383 -8.99 11.00 11.03
C GLY A 383 -9.00 11.67 9.66
N PHE A 384 -8.25 11.15 8.69
CA PHE A 384 -8.23 11.63 7.30
C PHE A 384 -9.30 10.97 6.42
N GLY A 385 -10.21 10.18 7.02
CA GLY A 385 -11.23 9.40 6.31
C GLY A 385 -10.75 8.02 5.89
N GLN A 386 -9.73 7.50 6.59
CA GLN A 386 -9.16 6.19 6.32
C GLN A 386 -10.08 5.06 6.75
N GLU A 387 -10.19 4.05 5.90
CA GLU A 387 -11.07 2.90 6.11
C GLU A 387 -10.28 1.61 6.14
N THR A 388 -9.46 1.34 5.13
CA THR A 388 -8.61 0.14 5.02
C THR A 388 -7.35 0.42 4.19
N PRO A 389 -6.37 1.17 4.74
CA PRO A 389 -5.08 1.44 4.08
C PRO A 389 -4.22 0.16 4.04
N LEU A 390 -4.57 -0.78 3.17
CA LEU A 390 -3.91 -2.09 3.09
C LEU A 390 -2.50 -2.01 2.54
N MET A 391 -2.22 -1.02 1.69
CA MET A 391 -0.90 -0.81 1.10
C MET A 391 -0.46 0.64 1.21
N VAL A 392 0.82 0.81 1.49
CA VAL A 392 1.46 2.12 1.58
C VAL A 392 2.70 2.10 0.69
N ASN A 393 2.96 3.22 0.03
CA ASN A 393 4.13 3.40 -0.83
C ASN A 393 4.80 4.72 -0.47
N GLY A 394 6.12 4.73 -0.30
CA GLY A 394 6.87 5.97 -0.35
C GLY A 394 6.70 6.64 -1.72
N SER A 395 6.72 7.97 -1.76
CA SER A 395 6.80 8.70 -3.03
C SER A 395 8.10 8.34 -3.76
N LYS A 396 8.03 8.27 -5.10
CA LYS A 396 9.20 8.00 -5.94
C LYS A 396 9.82 9.26 -6.51
#